data_AF-A0A8J3N2U5-F1
#
_entry.id   AF-A0A8J3N2U5-F1
#
_cell.length_a   1.000
_cell.length_b   1.000
_cell.length_c   1.000
_cell.angle_alpha   90.00
_cell.angle_beta   90.00
_cell.angle_gamma   90.00
#
_symmetry.space_group_name_H-M   'P 1'
#
loop_
_entity.id
_entity.type
_entity.pdbx_description
1 polymer ?
#
loop_
_entity_poly.entity_id
_entity_poly.type
_entity_poly.pdbx_seq_one_letter_code
_entity_poly.pdbx_strand_id
1 'polypeptide(L)'
;MLLHALKLSPIIEKSLANVVVLQVELLRYAASGENIKFMVTNQEKQKKVEEVTHMTEAFAKYLKSLTQITRFRGREDAIAQWCWNGPEGHRGKKRQKHLEYLEQFVWLSGEQEQKQQWCERIAQEVNDLLDEEKQIIPIAKFLEGEKTIHIDKKDTALTWQGAAYCFFLYFYDAFLGNSADSATFPGELSSTGQPFGRQAFFEAFIDANQELIICPICDASRYYVKADKHIYGTIDHFLPKSLYPHFACHPYNLIPTCHGCNSWIKSTHNPLQGEHALMRSMLPYTQHNGGSFYLHVTLKSNTTSVDVGPLIPHTNGNKKGVQDIEKLIDTLKSLYKIPGRWQADTIGETLFRRMRQYLDNGRVIPGGNNLPSEIYNSLEQLLYYLDQEDRQKDPLAFALTWTLVAFIKEQLLPYLPHTDEKSKQKSNAAEAAKESYLLKEIERWFSEEARKEVTQRSKRAQELLSIPTNVVDHDMRGTDQ
;
A
#
# COMPACT_ATOMS: atom_id res chain seq x y z
N MET A 1 -7.77 -12.57 3.82
CA MET A 1 -7.16 -11.75 2.74
C MET A 1 -7.20 -10.31 3.21
N LEU A 2 -6.12 -9.51 3.07
CA LEU A 2 -6.26 -8.06 2.90
C LEU A 2 -7.29 -7.79 1.78
N LEU A 3 -7.79 -6.56 1.64
CA LEU A 3 -8.62 -6.21 0.47
C LEU A 3 -8.02 -6.78 -0.83
N HIS A 4 -6.69 -6.72 -0.92
CA HIS A 4 -5.88 -7.42 -1.90
C HIS A 4 -4.65 -8.04 -1.23
N ALA A 5 -4.32 -9.29 -1.56
CA ALA A 5 -3.08 -9.92 -1.08
C ALA A 5 -1.87 -9.25 -1.75
N LEU A 6 -0.92 -8.77 -0.94
CA LEU A 6 0.28 -8.09 -1.41
C LEU A 6 1.52 -8.95 -1.20
N LYS A 7 2.45 -8.87 -2.14
CA LYS A 7 3.78 -9.47 -2.04
C LYS A 7 4.82 -8.38 -1.80
N LEU A 8 5.65 -8.59 -0.79
CA LEU A 8 6.86 -7.80 -0.60
C LEU A 8 7.93 -8.34 -1.56
N SER A 9 8.49 -7.47 -2.40
CA SER A 9 9.58 -7.86 -3.30
C SER A 9 10.84 -8.19 -2.50
N PRO A 10 11.53 -9.31 -2.76
CA PRO A 10 12.82 -9.62 -2.14
C PRO A 10 13.88 -8.53 -2.36
N ILE A 11 13.79 -7.80 -3.48
CA ILE A 11 14.68 -6.66 -3.76
C ILE A 11 14.41 -5.53 -2.76
N ILE A 12 13.15 -5.14 -2.59
CA ILE A 12 12.75 -4.12 -1.62
C ILE A 12 13.15 -4.54 -0.21
N GLU A 13 12.78 -5.77 0.17
CA GLU A 13 13.02 -6.29 1.51
C GLU A 13 14.50 -6.25 1.87
N LYS A 14 15.36 -6.88 1.06
CA LYS A 14 16.79 -6.98 1.37
C LYS A 14 17.49 -5.64 1.29
N SER A 15 17.18 -4.82 0.28
CA SER A 15 17.82 -3.51 0.11
C SER A 15 17.46 -2.56 1.25
N LEU A 16 16.18 -2.48 1.62
CA LEU A 16 15.74 -1.62 2.71
C LEU A 16 16.09 -2.16 4.09
N ALA A 17 16.13 -3.47 4.28
CA ALA A 17 16.66 -4.08 5.51
C ALA A 17 18.14 -3.68 5.74
N ASN A 18 18.96 -3.64 4.68
CA ASN A 18 20.34 -3.13 4.77
C ASN A 18 20.38 -1.66 5.17
N VAL A 19 19.50 -0.84 4.61
CA VAL A 19 19.41 0.59 4.92
C VAL A 19 19.02 0.82 6.39
N VAL A 20 17.97 0.18 6.90
CA VAL A 20 17.52 0.41 8.29
C VAL A 20 18.51 -0.12 9.32
N VAL A 21 19.14 -1.27 9.06
CA VAL A 21 20.20 -1.78 9.95
C VAL A 21 21.39 -0.82 9.94
N LEU A 22 21.82 -0.32 8.78
CA LEU A 22 22.89 0.66 8.70
C LEU A 22 22.57 1.94 9.49
N GLN A 23 21.35 2.47 9.39
CA GLN A 23 20.94 3.68 10.11
C GLN A 23 21.11 3.50 11.63
N VAL A 24 20.64 2.37 12.15
CA VAL A 24 20.73 2.03 13.58
C VAL A 24 22.19 1.83 13.99
N GLU A 25 22.98 1.06 13.24
CA GLU A 25 24.38 0.80 13.57
C GLU A 25 25.23 2.07 13.52
N LEU A 26 24.95 2.98 12.60
CA LEU A 26 25.60 4.29 12.54
C LEU A 26 25.30 5.13 13.80
N LEU A 27 24.07 5.05 14.31
CA LEU A 27 23.66 5.76 15.52
C LEU A 27 24.22 5.11 16.80
N ARG A 28 24.27 3.77 16.86
CA ARG A 28 24.94 3.00 17.94
C ARG A 28 26.43 3.31 18.01
N TYR A 29 27.09 3.36 16.86
CA TYR A 29 28.48 3.79 16.74
C TYR A 29 28.66 5.23 17.26
N ALA A 30 27.77 6.16 16.89
CA ALA A 30 27.81 7.52 17.43
C ALA A 30 27.61 7.57 18.96
N ALA A 31 26.75 6.72 19.51
CA ALA A 31 26.50 6.62 20.95
C ALA A 31 27.66 5.95 21.73
N SER A 32 28.54 5.18 21.07
CA SER A 32 29.70 4.56 21.72
C SER A 32 30.75 5.57 22.18
N GLY A 33 30.66 6.82 21.74
CA GLY A 33 31.61 7.88 22.08
C GLY A 33 32.89 7.84 21.25
N GLU A 34 32.96 6.98 20.22
CA GLU A 34 33.99 7.04 19.19
C GLU A 34 33.86 8.40 18.47
N ASN A 35 34.85 9.27 18.67
CA ASN A 35 34.78 10.71 18.35
C ASN A 35 34.37 10.99 16.88
N ILE A 36 33.09 11.24 16.64
CA ILE A 36 32.56 11.88 15.42
C ILE A 36 32.76 13.41 15.56
N LYS A 37 34.00 13.85 15.75
CA LYS A 37 34.31 15.28 15.96
C LYS A 37 34.35 16.02 14.62
N PHE A 38 33.19 16.56 14.26
CA PHE A 38 32.89 17.67 13.34
C PHE A 38 33.64 17.82 11.99
N MET A 39 32.86 17.77 10.90
CA MET A 39 33.21 18.26 9.56
C MET A 39 32.90 19.76 9.34
N VAL A 40 32.36 20.45 10.35
CA VAL A 40 31.79 21.82 10.23
C VAL A 40 32.59 22.86 11.02
N THR A 41 33.87 23.02 10.73
CA THR A 41 34.55 24.33 10.87
C THR A 41 35.56 24.52 9.73
N ASN A 42 35.65 25.73 9.18
CA ASN A 42 36.50 26.12 8.04
C ASN A 42 37.99 26.22 8.41
N GLN A 43 38.57 25.21 9.05
CA GLN A 43 40.01 25.20 9.34
C GLN A 43 40.67 23.99 8.68
N GLU A 44 41.39 24.30 7.59
CA GLU A 44 42.32 23.44 6.85
C GLU A 44 41.72 22.20 6.15
N LYS A 45 41.65 22.29 4.82
CA LYS A 45 41.13 21.27 3.92
C LYS A 45 41.83 19.90 4.06
N GLN A 46 43.10 19.89 4.45
CA GLN A 46 43.91 18.67 4.57
C GLN A 46 43.60 17.91 5.87
N LYS A 47 43.46 18.62 6.99
CA LYS A 47 43.04 18.05 8.28
C LYS A 47 41.66 17.38 8.18
N LYS A 48 40.74 18.01 7.44
CA LYS A 48 39.41 17.43 7.15
C LYS A 48 39.46 16.12 6.36
N VAL A 49 40.41 15.94 5.43
CA VAL A 49 40.52 14.71 4.63
C VAL A 49 41.08 13.56 5.48
N GLU A 50 42.07 13.83 6.31
CA GLU A 50 42.66 12.84 7.23
C GLU A 50 41.63 12.38 8.28
N GLU A 51 40.88 13.31 8.85
CA GLU A 51 39.82 13.01 9.83
C GLU A 51 38.69 12.16 9.22
N VAL A 52 38.22 12.49 8.02
CA VAL A 52 37.20 11.69 7.31
C VAL A 52 37.71 10.30 6.97
N THR A 53 38.98 10.17 6.60
CA THR A 53 39.62 8.86 6.33
C THR A 53 39.64 8.01 7.60
N HIS A 54 40.10 8.57 8.72
CA HIS A 54 40.10 7.88 10.01
C HIS A 54 38.69 7.46 10.46
N MET A 55 37.70 8.33 10.32
CA MET A 55 36.30 7.98 10.66
C MET A 55 35.75 6.87 9.76
N THR A 56 36.09 6.90 8.47
CA THR A 56 35.70 5.87 7.50
C THR A 56 36.31 4.52 7.90
N GLU A 57 37.60 4.48 8.19
CA GLU A 57 38.30 3.26 8.63
C GLU A 57 37.77 2.74 9.97
N ALA A 58 37.54 3.63 10.94
CA ALA A 58 37.00 3.28 12.25
C ALA A 58 35.59 2.69 12.14
N PHE A 59 34.70 3.32 11.38
CA PHE A 59 33.35 2.78 11.18
C PHE A 59 33.35 1.49 10.35
N ALA A 60 34.21 1.38 9.33
CA ALA A 60 34.35 0.13 8.59
C ALA A 60 34.83 -1.02 9.51
N LYS A 61 35.76 -0.72 10.43
CA LYS A 61 36.20 -1.67 11.46
C LYS A 61 35.08 -2.02 12.43
N TYR A 62 34.27 -1.05 12.84
CA TYR A 62 33.07 -1.27 13.64
C TYR A 62 32.11 -2.22 12.93
N LEU A 63 31.75 -1.96 11.66
CA LEU A 63 30.89 -2.84 10.87
C LEU A 63 31.48 -4.26 10.73
N LYS A 64 32.79 -4.39 10.52
CA LYS A 64 33.49 -5.68 10.49
C LYS A 64 33.42 -6.42 11.84
N SER A 65 33.35 -5.69 12.95
CA SER A 65 33.27 -6.24 14.30
C SER A 65 31.86 -6.75 14.68
N LEU A 66 30.83 -6.38 13.92
CA LEU A 66 29.46 -6.87 14.09
C LEU A 66 29.32 -8.32 13.60
N THR A 67 30.19 -9.22 14.06
CA THR A 67 30.38 -10.60 13.55
C THR A 67 29.13 -11.48 13.54
N GLN A 68 28.07 -11.08 14.24
CA GLN A 68 26.73 -11.71 14.23
C GLN A 68 25.90 -11.33 12.99
N ILE A 69 26.29 -10.27 12.27
CA ILE A 69 25.59 -9.70 11.13
C ILE A 69 26.44 -9.91 9.87
N THR A 70 26.20 -10.99 9.13
CA THR A 70 26.85 -11.24 7.83
C THR A 70 26.40 -10.28 6.73
N ARG A 71 25.43 -9.41 7.03
CA ARG A 71 24.73 -8.52 6.08
C ARG A 71 25.67 -7.60 5.29
N PHE A 72 26.74 -7.09 5.90
CA PHE A 72 27.66 -6.14 5.26
C PHE A 72 28.99 -6.75 4.86
N ARG A 73 29.15 -8.07 5.01
CA ARG A 73 30.42 -8.75 4.80
C ARG A 73 31.02 -8.45 3.43
N GLY A 74 32.25 -7.93 3.41
CA GLY A 74 32.98 -7.59 2.19
C GLY A 74 32.55 -6.27 1.52
N ARG A 75 31.63 -5.51 2.15
CA ARG A 75 31.14 -4.21 1.65
C ARG A 75 31.33 -3.08 2.67
N GLU A 76 31.91 -3.38 3.82
CA GLU A 76 31.98 -2.47 4.98
C GLU A 76 32.73 -1.19 4.64
N ASP A 77 33.87 -1.30 3.95
CA ASP A 77 34.70 -0.15 3.57
C ASP A 77 33.96 0.79 2.60
N ALA A 78 33.24 0.23 1.62
CA ALA A 78 32.47 1.01 0.64
C ALA A 78 31.22 1.66 1.26
N ILE A 79 30.54 0.96 2.18
CA ILE A 79 29.41 1.50 2.94
C ILE A 79 29.88 2.65 3.84
N ALA A 80 30.98 2.46 4.57
CA ALA A 80 31.59 3.51 5.39
C ALA A 80 32.01 4.69 4.51
N GLN A 81 32.65 4.45 3.38
CA GLN A 81 33.02 5.52 2.45
C GLN A 81 31.80 6.33 2.01
N TRP A 82 30.69 5.68 1.65
CA TRP A 82 29.47 6.36 1.24
C TRP A 82 28.83 7.19 2.37
N CYS A 83 28.78 6.65 3.60
CA CYS A 83 28.19 7.35 4.74
C CYS A 83 28.89 8.68 5.05
N TRP A 84 30.22 8.77 4.87
CA TRP A 84 31.03 9.94 5.21
C TRP A 84 31.40 10.83 4.03
N ASN A 85 31.52 10.30 2.82
CA ASN A 85 31.89 11.08 1.62
C ASN A 85 30.71 11.34 0.67
N GLY A 86 29.62 10.59 0.81
CA GLY A 86 28.49 10.63 -0.12
C GLY A 86 28.85 10.02 -1.48
N PRO A 87 27.88 9.94 -2.43
CA PRO A 87 28.15 9.39 -3.76
C PRO A 87 29.17 10.26 -4.51
N GLU A 88 30.13 9.65 -5.21
CA GLU A 88 31.03 10.39 -6.09
C GLU A 88 30.23 11.22 -7.14
N GLY A 89 30.72 12.41 -7.47
CA GLY A 89 30.26 13.13 -8.67
C GLY A 89 29.16 14.20 -8.54
N HIS A 90 28.48 14.41 -7.40
CA HIS A 90 27.59 15.59 -7.28
C HIS A 90 28.20 16.68 -6.40
N ARG A 91 28.79 17.67 -7.08
CA ARG A 91 29.34 18.90 -6.50
C ARG A 91 28.18 19.84 -6.13
N GLY A 92 27.75 19.84 -4.87
CA GLY A 92 26.78 20.82 -4.38
C GLY A 92 26.68 20.85 -2.87
N LYS A 93 26.74 22.06 -2.28
CA LYS A 93 26.79 22.41 -0.84
C LYS A 93 25.62 21.89 0.03
N LYS A 94 24.78 20.95 -0.45
CA LYS A 94 23.59 20.40 0.25
C LYS A 94 23.79 18.98 0.82
N ARG A 95 25.01 18.42 0.74
CA ARG A 95 25.41 17.08 1.22
C ARG A 95 26.24 17.28 2.49
N GLN A 96 25.89 16.85 3.70
CA GLN A 96 25.23 15.65 4.18
C GLN A 96 24.46 15.97 5.49
N LYS A 97 23.19 16.37 5.41
CA LYS A 97 22.44 16.76 6.62
C LYS A 97 22.34 15.64 7.66
N HIS A 98 22.41 14.36 7.26
CA HIS A 98 22.47 13.27 8.23
C HIS A 98 23.69 13.34 9.12
N LEU A 99 24.85 13.79 8.62
CA LEU A 99 26.04 13.95 9.45
C LEU A 99 25.87 15.10 10.45
N GLU A 100 25.26 16.22 10.05
CA GLU A 100 24.90 17.32 10.96
C GLU A 100 23.97 16.84 12.07
N TYR A 101 22.98 15.99 11.74
CA TYR A 101 22.08 15.41 12.74
C TYR A 101 22.79 14.38 13.63
N LEU A 102 23.68 13.55 13.07
CA LEU A 102 24.46 12.56 13.83
C LEU A 102 25.41 13.25 14.82
N GLU A 103 26.02 14.33 14.39
CA GLU A 103 26.87 15.19 15.20
C GLU A 103 26.06 15.87 16.31
N GLN A 104 24.91 16.50 16.01
CA GLN A 104 24.01 17.04 17.03
C GLN A 104 23.59 15.96 18.06
N PHE A 105 23.30 14.74 17.60
CA PHE A 105 23.00 13.61 18.49
C PHE A 105 24.16 13.31 19.46
N VAL A 106 25.41 13.36 19.01
CA VAL A 106 26.59 13.18 19.86
C VAL A 106 26.74 14.32 20.86
N TRP A 107 26.62 15.58 20.41
CA TRP A 107 26.99 16.76 21.21
C TRP A 107 25.91 17.28 22.16
N LEU A 108 24.63 17.08 21.87
CA LEU A 108 23.55 17.55 22.73
C LEU A 108 23.52 16.76 24.06
N SER A 109 23.16 17.46 25.14
CA SER A 109 23.22 16.96 26.52
C SER A 109 22.38 15.70 26.74
N GLY A 110 23.02 14.63 27.18
CA GLY A 110 22.43 13.36 27.58
C GLY A 110 23.55 12.41 28.01
N GLU A 111 23.33 11.59 29.04
CA GLU A 111 24.34 10.64 29.50
C GLU A 111 24.64 9.62 28.40
N GLN A 112 25.92 9.31 28.18
CA GLN A 112 26.34 8.40 27.11
C GLN A 112 25.68 7.02 27.26
N GLU A 113 25.57 6.52 28.48
CA GLU A 113 24.87 5.27 28.80
C GLU A 113 23.38 5.33 28.40
N GLN A 114 22.71 6.45 28.66
CA GLN A 114 21.32 6.65 28.25
C GLN A 114 21.16 6.59 26.72
N LYS A 115 22.07 7.22 25.98
CA LYS A 115 22.07 7.18 24.50
C LYS A 115 22.29 5.77 23.99
N GLN A 116 23.20 5.01 24.60
CA GLN A 116 23.49 3.62 24.23
C GLN A 116 22.29 2.70 24.48
N GLN A 117 21.71 2.74 25.69
CA GLN A 117 20.52 1.94 26.02
C GLN A 117 19.34 2.27 25.09
N TRP A 118 19.15 3.55 24.77
CA TRP A 118 18.11 3.96 23.83
C TRP A 118 18.39 3.47 22.40
N CYS A 119 19.63 3.52 21.92
CA CYS A 119 19.98 3.00 20.60
C CYS A 119 19.81 1.48 20.53
N GLU A 120 20.12 0.75 21.60
CA GLU A 120 19.93 -0.70 21.69
C GLU A 120 18.45 -1.06 21.59
N ARG A 121 17.57 -0.33 22.29
CA ARG A 121 16.12 -0.50 22.15
C ARG A 121 15.65 -0.30 20.71
N ILE A 122 16.06 0.80 20.07
CA ILE A 122 15.67 1.09 18.68
C ILE A 122 16.20 0.00 17.72
N ALA A 123 17.42 -0.50 17.95
CA ALA A 123 17.97 -1.62 17.19
C ALA A 123 17.14 -2.89 17.34
N GLN A 124 16.72 -3.20 18.56
CA GLN A 124 15.85 -4.34 18.82
C GLN A 124 14.50 -4.17 18.13
N GLU A 125 13.86 -3.01 18.22
CA GLU A 125 12.58 -2.72 17.54
C GLU A 125 12.69 -2.88 16.00
N VAL A 126 13.79 -2.41 15.39
CA VAL A 126 14.08 -2.62 13.95
C VAL A 126 14.25 -4.09 13.61
N ASN A 127 15.05 -4.83 14.37
CA ASN A 127 15.29 -6.24 14.11
C ASN A 127 14.03 -7.10 14.35
N ASP A 128 13.22 -6.74 15.34
CA ASP A 128 11.97 -7.44 15.65
C ASP A 128 10.94 -7.31 14.53
N LEU A 129 10.90 -6.16 13.86
CA LEU A 129 10.02 -5.95 12.72
C LEU A 129 10.55 -6.64 11.44
N LEU A 130 11.87 -6.86 11.34
CA LEU A 130 12.47 -7.68 10.27
C LEU A 130 12.27 -9.19 10.49
N ASP A 131 12.06 -9.63 11.73
CA ASP A 131 11.81 -11.02 12.08
C ASP A 131 10.38 -11.43 11.70
N GLU A 132 10.25 -12.26 10.66
CA GLU A 132 8.96 -12.78 10.18
C GLU A 132 8.29 -13.76 11.15
N GLU A 133 9.05 -14.41 12.02
CA GLU A 133 8.52 -15.37 12.98
C GLU A 133 7.82 -14.66 14.15
N LYS A 134 8.21 -13.42 14.46
CA LYS A 134 7.60 -12.60 15.51
C LYS A 134 6.19 -12.14 15.17
N GLN A 135 5.22 -12.71 15.88
CA GLN A 135 3.81 -12.35 15.74
C GLN A 135 3.40 -11.10 16.51
N ILE A 136 4.09 -10.81 17.62
CA ILE A 136 3.87 -9.64 18.47
C ILE A 136 5.19 -8.90 18.58
N ILE A 137 5.20 -7.64 18.14
CA ILE A 137 6.40 -6.81 18.05
C ILE A 137 6.24 -5.67 19.06
N PRO A 138 7.02 -5.64 20.15
CA PRO A 138 7.01 -4.52 21.07
C PRO A 138 7.50 -3.25 20.35
N ILE A 139 6.72 -2.18 20.40
CA ILE A 139 7.08 -0.89 19.80
C ILE A 139 6.72 0.21 20.78
N ALA A 140 7.73 0.95 21.25
CA ALA A 140 7.51 2.15 22.03
C ALA A 140 7.47 3.40 21.13
N LYS A 141 6.91 4.49 21.65
CA LYS A 141 6.98 5.78 20.96
C LYS A 141 8.44 6.19 20.84
N PHE A 142 8.80 6.78 19.70
CA PHE A 142 10.19 7.20 19.49
C PHE A 142 10.62 8.30 20.46
N LEU A 143 9.75 9.29 20.65
CA LEU A 143 9.85 10.33 21.67
C LEU A 143 8.83 10.02 22.78
N GLU A 144 9.30 9.78 24.00
CA GLU A 144 8.43 9.67 25.18
C GLU A 144 8.12 11.07 25.73
N GLY A 145 6.91 11.30 26.24
CA GLY A 145 6.58 12.49 27.04
C GLY A 145 6.17 13.78 26.30
N GLU A 146 6.32 13.88 24.99
CA GLU A 146 5.84 15.05 24.24
C GLU A 146 4.50 14.75 23.59
N LYS A 147 3.49 15.58 23.89
CA LYS A 147 2.27 15.68 23.06
C LYS A 147 2.71 15.67 21.61
N THR A 148 1.99 14.99 20.73
CA THR A 148 2.11 15.09 19.27
C THR A 148 2.28 16.56 18.86
N ILE A 149 3.52 17.05 18.88
CA ILE A 149 3.86 18.34 18.34
C ILE A 149 3.64 18.10 16.86
N HIS A 150 2.90 18.97 16.19
CA HIS A 150 3.13 19.10 14.76
C HIS A 150 4.61 19.41 14.63
N ILE A 151 5.43 18.39 14.35
CA ILE A 151 6.88 18.47 14.38
C ILE A 151 7.27 19.46 13.28
N ASP A 152 7.30 20.73 13.64
CA ASP A 152 7.90 21.76 12.83
C ASP A 152 9.39 21.42 12.84
N LYS A 153 9.98 21.30 11.65
CA LYS A 153 11.40 20.91 11.46
C LYS A 153 12.36 21.88 12.19
N LYS A 154 11.85 23.01 12.69
CA LYS A 154 12.58 24.02 13.47
C LYS A 154 12.72 23.68 14.97
N ASP A 155 11.74 23.02 15.59
CA ASP A 155 11.76 22.77 17.05
C ASP A 155 12.36 21.40 17.43
N THR A 156 12.48 20.48 16.46
CA THR A 156 12.99 19.11 16.69
C THR A 156 14.50 19.03 16.95
N ALA A 157 15.25 20.12 16.84
CA ALA A 157 16.71 20.12 16.98
C ALA A 157 17.21 20.48 18.40
N LEU A 158 16.32 20.53 19.40
CA LEU A 158 16.68 20.97 20.77
C LEU A 158 17.17 19.83 21.68
N THR A 159 16.98 18.55 21.30
CA THR A 159 17.41 17.37 22.08
C THR A 159 18.17 16.37 21.21
N TRP A 160 18.97 15.50 21.84
CA TRP A 160 19.69 14.47 21.09
C TRP A 160 18.72 13.46 20.44
N GLN A 161 17.58 13.14 21.07
CA GLN A 161 16.54 12.30 20.44
C GLN A 161 15.92 12.99 19.21
N GLY A 162 15.75 14.31 19.27
CA GLY A 162 15.26 15.10 18.15
C GLY A 162 16.25 15.16 16.97
N ALA A 163 17.55 15.19 17.27
CA ALA A 163 18.59 15.02 16.28
C ALA A 163 18.56 13.62 15.64
N ALA A 164 18.40 12.54 16.44
CA ALA A 164 18.20 11.19 15.93
C ALA A 164 16.93 11.07 15.06
N TYR A 165 15.83 11.72 15.45
CA TYR A 165 14.60 11.78 14.68
C TYR A 165 14.87 12.34 13.27
N CYS A 166 15.57 13.48 13.20
CA CYS A 166 15.92 14.12 11.93
C CYS A 166 16.88 13.26 11.10
N PHE A 167 17.83 12.59 11.75
CA PHE A 167 18.76 11.65 11.12
C PHE A 167 18.02 10.52 10.41
N PHE A 168 17.10 9.82 11.07
CA PHE A 168 16.34 8.73 10.46
C PHE A 168 15.46 9.22 9.30
N LEU A 169 14.76 10.35 9.48
CA LEU A 169 13.92 10.92 8.42
C LEU A 169 14.70 11.33 7.18
N TYR A 170 15.94 11.79 7.35
CA TYR A 170 16.76 12.22 6.22
C TYR A 170 16.90 11.11 5.16
N PHE A 171 17.16 9.86 5.59
CA PHE A 171 17.31 8.75 4.65
C PHE A 171 16.06 8.54 3.80
N TYR A 172 14.87 8.59 4.41
CA TYR A 172 13.64 8.49 3.63
C TYR A 172 13.47 9.71 2.72
N ASP A 173 13.48 10.93 3.28
CA ASP A 173 13.20 12.15 2.53
C ASP A 173 14.18 12.36 1.35
N ALA A 174 15.45 11.97 1.52
CA ALA A 174 16.48 12.12 0.50
C ALA A 174 16.42 11.07 -0.61
N PHE A 175 16.11 9.80 -0.30
CA PHE A 175 16.30 8.68 -1.24
C PHE A 175 15.00 7.96 -1.65
N LEU A 176 13.93 8.09 -0.86
CA LEU A 176 12.61 7.49 -1.14
C LEU A 176 11.49 8.52 -1.19
N GLY A 177 11.68 9.74 -0.68
CA GLY A 177 10.70 10.82 -0.68
C GLY A 177 10.41 11.40 -2.06
N ASN A 178 9.44 12.31 -2.16
CA ASN A 178 9.02 12.89 -3.44
C ASN A 178 10.11 13.71 -4.15
N SER A 179 11.16 14.15 -3.44
CA SER A 179 12.31 14.84 -4.03
C SER A 179 13.41 13.90 -4.53
N ALA A 180 13.22 12.58 -4.40
CA ALA A 180 14.27 11.58 -4.59
C ALA A 180 14.37 11.01 -6.01
N ASP A 181 13.73 11.62 -7.02
CA ASP A 181 13.67 11.05 -8.38
C ASP A 181 15.04 10.83 -9.05
N SER A 182 16.11 11.45 -8.52
CA SER A 182 17.50 11.21 -8.95
C SER A 182 18.43 10.69 -7.85
N ALA A 183 17.96 10.61 -6.60
CA ALA A 183 18.79 10.23 -5.46
C ALA A 183 18.56 8.77 -5.09
N THR A 184 19.65 8.03 -4.91
CA THR A 184 19.61 6.59 -4.63
C THR A 184 20.55 6.23 -3.48
N PHE A 185 20.16 5.21 -2.73
CA PHE A 185 21.11 4.44 -1.93
C PHE A 185 22.14 3.78 -2.85
N PRO A 186 23.38 3.59 -2.39
CA PRO A 186 24.45 3.02 -3.18
C PRO A 186 24.19 1.53 -3.42
N GLY A 187 24.79 0.97 -4.47
CA GLY A 187 24.60 -0.44 -4.85
C GLY A 187 25.03 -1.41 -3.75
N GLU A 188 25.96 -0.98 -2.91
CA GLU A 188 26.48 -1.70 -1.73
C GLU A 188 25.44 -1.86 -0.62
N LEU A 189 24.33 -1.13 -0.65
CA LEU A 189 23.17 -1.38 0.23
C LEU A 189 22.07 -2.16 -0.48
N SER A 190 22.10 -2.21 -1.80
CA SER A 190 21.13 -2.96 -2.59
C SER A 190 21.44 -4.46 -2.61
N SER A 191 20.41 -5.27 -2.74
CA SER A 191 20.54 -6.71 -2.99
C SER A 191 20.94 -7.04 -4.44
N THR A 192 20.76 -6.11 -5.37
CA THR A 192 21.12 -6.29 -6.79
C THR A 192 22.50 -5.76 -7.13
N GLY A 193 23.18 -5.10 -6.19
CA GLY A 193 24.42 -4.35 -6.45
C GLY A 193 24.21 -3.06 -7.25
N GLN A 194 22.97 -2.73 -7.66
CA GLN A 194 22.64 -1.50 -8.36
C GLN A 194 22.07 -0.44 -7.40
N PRO A 195 22.24 0.86 -7.68
CA PRO A 195 21.67 1.91 -6.85
C PRO A 195 20.16 1.75 -6.67
N PHE A 196 19.67 1.95 -5.44
CA PHE A 196 18.28 1.71 -5.08
C PHE A 196 17.65 2.99 -4.53
N GLY A 197 16.58 3.46 -5.16
CA GLY A 197 15.86 4.66 -4.74
C GLY A 197 14.36 4.54 -5.05
N ARG A 198 13.65 5.66 -5.01
CA ARG A 198 12.18 5.69 -5.19
C ARG A 198 11.68 4.96 -6.44
N GLN A 199 12.30 5.18 -7.59
CA GLN A 199 11.86 4.57 -8.85
C GLN A 199 12.07 3.05 -8.82
N ALA A 200 13.25 2.58 -8.41
CA ALA A 200 13.54 1.15 -8.23
C ALA A 200 12.59 0.48 -7.22
N PHE A 201 12.17 1.19 -6.16
CA PHE A 201 11.16 0.71 -5.22
C PHE A 201 9.81 0.47 -5.90
N PHE A 202 9.30 1.43 -6.68
CA PHE A 202 8.04 1.26 -7.40
C PHE A 202 8.12 0.17 -8.48
N GLU A 203 9.22 0.09 -9.22
CA GLU A 203 9.45 -0.95 -10.23
C GLU A 203 9.41 -2.34 -9.58
N ALA A 204 10.19 -2.54 -8.51
CA ALA A 204 10.23 -3.80 -7.79
C ALA A 204 8.87 -4.16 -7.16
N PHE A 205 8.10 -3.17 -6.69
CA PHE A 205 6.77 -3.41 -6.16
C PHE A 205 5.78 -3.82 -7.24
N ILE A 206 5.77 -3.12 -8.38
CA ILE A 206 4.89 -3.44 -9.51
C ILE A 206 5.22 -4.82 -10.07
N ASP A 207 6.51 -5.15 -10.20
CA ASP A 207 6.94 -6.47 -10.67
C ASP A 207 6.53 -7.61 -9.72
N ALA A 208 6.57 -7.38 -8.41
CA ALA A 208 6.09 -8.36 -7.44
C ALA A 208 4.54 -8.48 -7.41
N ASN A 209 3.81 -7.47 -7.89
CA ASN A 209 2.35 -7.34 -7.79
C ASN A 209 1.72 -6.98 -9.15
N GLN A 210 2.05 -7.70 -10.23
CA GLN A 210 1.71 -7.34 -11.62
C GLN A 210 0.19 -7.17 -11.87
N GLU A 211 -0.64 -7.92 -11.15
CA GLU A 211 -2.10 -7.84 -11.24
C GLU A 211 -2.71 -6.63 -10.52
N LEU A 212 -1.92 -5.94 -9.67
CA LEU A 212 -2.38 -4.79 -8.90
C LEU A 212 -2.27 -3.50 -9.72
N ILE A 213 -3.41 -2.89 -9.97
CA ILE A 213 -3.56 -1.64 -10.73
C ILE A 213 -4.19 -0.56 -9.86
N ILE A 214 -5.17 -0.94 -9.04
CA ILE A 214 -5.85 -0.06 -8.09
C ILE A 214 -5.21 -0.12 -6.70
N CYS A 215 -5.51 0.87 -5.88
CA CYS A 215 -4.95 1.06 -4.56
C CYS A 215 -5.32 -0.11 -3.65
N PRO A 216 -4.32 -0.78 -3.04
CA PRO A 216 -4.57 -2.00 -2.28
C PRO A 216 -5.34 -1.77 -0.97
N ILE A 217 -5.56 -0.51 -0.60
CA ILE A 217 -6.24 -0.11 0.63
C ILE A 217 -7.71 0.23 0.40
N CYS A 218 -8.03 1.01 -0.64
CA CYS A 218 -9.40 1.51 -0.84
C CYS A 218 -10.13 0.88 -2.00
N ASP A 219 -9.46 0.06 -2.80
CA ASP A 219 -10.01 -0.62 -3.98
C ASP A 219 -10.60 0.35 -5.04
N ALA A 220 -10.35 1.66 -4.98
CA ALA A 220 -11.12 2.66 -5.74
C ALA A 220 -10.33 3.52 -6.74
N SER A 221 -9.03 3.72 -6.51
CA SER A 221 -8.21 4.62 -7.32
C SER A 221 -6.88 3.99 -7.60
N ARG A 222 -6.23 4.29 -8.73
CA ARG A 222 -4.85 3.83 -9.00
C ARG A 222 -3.89 4.31 -7.89
N TYR A 223 -2.92 3.48 -7.54
CA TYR A 223 -1.85 3.86 -6.59
C TYR A 223 -0.65 4.51 -7.27
N TYR A 224 -0.57 4.42 -8.60
CA TYR A 224 0.48 5.04 -9.40
C TYR A 224 0.00 5.43 -10.80
N VAL A 225 0.76 6.34 -11.40
CA VAL A 225 0.70 6.74 -12.80
C VAL A 225 2.10 6.59 -13.39
N LYS A 226 2.21 6.01 -14.58
CA LYS A 226 3.45 6.00 -15.36
C LYS A 226 3.38 7.12 -16.38
N ALA A 227 4.37 8.00 -16.40
CA ALA A 227 4.56 8.99 -17.45
C ALA A 227 6.04 9.04 -17.83
N ASP A 228 6.31 8.98 -19.14
CA ASP A 228 7.65 8.75 -19.68
C ASP A 228 8.34 7.54 -19.04
N LYS A 229 9.55 7.74 -18.48
CA LYS A 229 10.33 6.74 -17.75
C LYS A 229 10.13 6.81 -16.23
N HIS A 230 9.14 7.57 -15.75
CA HIS A 230 8.93 7.82 -14.33
C HIS A 230 7.62 7.21 -13.83
N ILE A 231 7.67 6.66 -12.62
CA ILE A 231 6.52 6.20 -11.86
C ILE A 231 6.20 7.25 -10.79
N TYR A 232 5.01 7.83 -10.89
CA TYR A 232 4.46 8.76 -9.93
C TYR A 232 3.45 8.05 -9.05
N GLY A 233 3.69 8.02 -7.75
CA GLY A 233 2.78 7.44 -6.78
C GLY A 233 3.07 7.99 -5.39
N THR A 234 2.38 7.49 -4.37
CA THR A 234 2.70 7.77 -2.97
C THR A 234 3.09 6.48 -2.25
N ILE A 235 4.04 6.58 -1.32
CA ILE A 235 4.45 5.47 -0.46
C ILE A 235 3.92 5.80 0.94
N ASP A 236 2.92 5.04 1.36
CA ASP A 236 2.34 5.12 2.68
C ASP A 236 3.28 4.48 3.71
N HIS A 237 3.30 5.06 4.91
CA HIS A 237 4.01 4.52 6.06
C HIS A 237 2.96 3.99 7.04
N PHE A 238 2.87 2.67 7.16
CA PHE A 238 1.90 2.04 8.05
C PHE A 238 2.01 2.56 9.48
N LEU A 239 3.21 2.52 10.05
CA LEU A 239 3.68 3.28 11.20
C LEU A 239 4.14 4.66 10.71
N PRO A 240 3.43 5.76 11.04
CA PRO A 240 3.75 7.08 10.54
C PRO A 240 5.18 7.49 10.87
N LYS A 241 5.94 7.93 9.86
CA LYS A 241 7.32 8.40 10.04
C LYS A 241 7.44 9.58 11.01
N SER A 242 6.35 10.33 11.22
CA SER A 242 6.28 11.42 12.21
C SER A 242 6.31 10.94 13.66
N LEU A 243 5.99 9.67 13.91
CA LEU A 243 5.97 9.06 15.24
C LEU A 243 7.05 7.98 15.38
N TYR A 244 7.40 7.32 14.27
CA TYR A 244 8.33 6.20 14.22
C TYR A 244 9.34 6.40 13.08
N PRO A 245 10.22 7.41 13.17
CA PRO A 245 11.14 7.77 12.08
C PRO A 245 12.14 6.64 11.76
N HIS A 246 12.54 5.84 12.75
CA HIS A 246 13.42 4.68 12.58
C HIS A 246 12.81 3.58 11.69
N PHE A 247 11.48 3.57 11.52
CA PHE A 247 10.80 2.69 10.55
C PHE A 247 10.54 3.36 9.20
N ALA A 248 10.99 4.60 8.97
CA ALA A 248 10.67 5.33 7.74
C ALA A 248 11.20 4.65 6.47
N CYS A 249 12.31 3.92 6.57
CA CYS A 249 12.84 3.12 5.46
C CYS A 249 12.57 1.61 5.64
N HIS A 250 11.75 1.20 6.61
CA HIS A 250 11.59 -0.23 6.92
C HIS A 250 10.72 -0.92 5.85
N PRO A 251 11.14 -2.07 5.28
CA PRO A 251 10.44 -2.69 4.15
C PRO A 251 9.00 -3.08 4.46
N TYR A 252 8.75 -3.61 5.65
CA TYR A 252 7.41 -3.96 6.13
C TYR A 252 6.53 -2.76 6.50
N ASN A 253 7.11 -1.55 6.53
CA ASN A 253 6.38 -0.33 6.90
C ASN A 253 5.91 0.47 5.68
N LEU A 254 6.41 0.16 4.47
CA LEU A 254 6.19 0.97 3.27
C LEU A 254 5.26 0.28 2.28
N ILE A 255 4.21 0.97 1.86
CA ILE A 255 3.22 0.45 0.90
C ILE A 255 2.82 1.50 -0.13
N PRO A 256 2.99 1.25 -1.44
CA PRO A 256 2.38 2.04 -2.50
C PRO A 256 0.86 2.13 -2.36
N THR A 257 0.34 3.35 -2.24
CA THR A 257 -1.09 3.62 -2.16
C THR A 257 -1.46 4.85 -2.98
N CYS A 258 -2.75 5.09 -3.20
CA CYS A 258 -3.20 6.35 -3.80
C CYS A 258 -3.03 7.53 -2.84
N HIS A 259 -2.84 8.72 -3.42
CA HIS A 259 -2.62 9.96 -2.66
C HIS A 259 -3.72 10.22 -1.60
N GLY A 260 -4.99 9.94 -1.94
CA GLY A 260 -6.09 10.12 -0.99
C GLY A 260 -5.97 9.25 0.26
N CYS A 261 -5.55 7.98 0.12
CA CYS A 261 -5.33 7.10 1.26
C CYS A 261 -4.18 7.60 2.13
N ASN A 262 -3.01 7.83 1.52
CA ASN A 262 -1.80 8.23 2.23
C ASN A 262 -1.92 9.63 2.85
N SER A 263 -2.24 10.65 2.05
CA SER A 263 -2.07 12.05 2.46
C SER A 263 -3.26 12.64 3.20
N TRP A 264 -4.49 12.17 2.92
CA TRP A 264 -5.70 12.80 3.45
C TRP A 264 -6.38 11.97 4.53
N ILE A 265 -6.54 10.67 4.28
CA ILE A 265 -7.29 9.79 5.18
C ILE A 265 -6.39 9.26 6.30
N LYS A 266 -5.35 8.50 5.96
CA LYS A 266 -4.41 7.97 6.95
C LYS A 266 -3.57 9.10 7.53
N SER A 267 -2.90 9.87 6.67
CA SER A 267 -1.99 10.93 7.09
C SER A 267 -1.03 10.43 8.19
N THR A 268 -0.97 11.13 9.32
CA THR A 268 -0.11 10.78 10.47
C THR A 268 -0.83 9.99 11.56
N HIS A 269 -2.02 9.42 11.30
CA HIS A 269 -2.75 8.65 12.30
C HIS A 269 -1.96 7.40 12.71
N ASN A 270 -1.86 7.19 14.03
CA ASN A 270 -1.14 6.07 14.61
C ASN A 270 -2.01 4.80 14.60
N PRO A 271 -1.55 3.67 14.02
CA PRO A 271 -2.25 2.39 14.13
C PRO A 271 -2.23 1.80 15.56
N LEU A 272 -1.28 2.19 16.42
CA LEU A 272 -1.09 1.65 17.77
C LEU A 272 -1.78 2.50 18.86
N GLN A 273 -3.01 2.98 18.67
CA GLN A 273 -3.66 3.99 19.53
C GLN A 273 -3.74 3.61 21.03
N GLY A 274 -2.66 3.85 21.79
CA GLY A 274 -2.53 3.45 23.20
C GLY A 274 -1.99 2.02 23.40
N GLU A 275 -1.67 1.31 22.32
CA GLU A 275 -1.01 -0.01 22.37
C GLU A 275 0.52 0.17 22.29
N HIS A 276 1.26 -0.71 22.97
CA HIS A 276 2.74 -0.75 22.96
C HIS A 276 3.28 -1.98 22.21
N ALA A 277 2.41 -2.68 21.48
CA ALA A 277 2.75 -3.87 20.74
C ALA A 277 1.99 -3.88 19.41
N LEU A 278 2.70 -4.14 18.34
CA LEU A 278 2.15 -4.34 17.00
C LEU A 278 1.94 -5.84 16.76
N MET A 279 0.73 -6.24 16.38
CA MET A 279 0.51 -7.57 15.84
C MET A 279 0.93 -7.61 14.38
N ARG A 280 1.70 -8.63 14.00
CA ARG A 280 2.18 -8.81 12.62
C ARG A 280 1.05 -8.91 11.61
N SER A 281 -0.11 -9.44 12.01
CA SER A 281 -1.34 -9.48 11.21
C SER A 281 -1.85 -8.09 10.79
N MET A 282 -1.43 -7.00 11.43
CA MET A 282 -1.79 -5.64 11.03
C MET A 282 -0.88 -5.09 9.92
N LEU A 283 0.30 -5.68 9.70
CA LEU A 283 1.30 -5.15 8.78
C LEU A 283 0.88 -5.31 7.32
N PRO A 284 1.31 -4.38 6.45
CA PRO A 284 1.38 -4.63 5.02
C PRO A 284 2.13 -5.95 4.75
N TYR A 285 1.69 -6.70 3.74
CA TYR A 285 2.34 -7.94 3.26
C TYR A 285 2.16 -9.19 4.12
N THR A 286 1.46 -9.13 5.25
CA THR A 286 1.18 -10.34 6.04
C THR A 286 0.13 -11.22 5.38
N GLN A 287 0.43 -12.51 5.24
CA GLN A 287 -0.54 -13.51 4.79
C GLN A 287 -1.34 -14.07 5.97
N HIS A 288 -2.67 -14.06 5.82
CA HIS A 288 -3.58 -14.60 6.84
C HIS A 288 -4.04 -16.00 6.43
N ASN A 289 -3.40 -17.02 6.99
CA ASN A 289 -3.75 -18.41 6.71
C ASN A 289 -5.03 -18.80 7.47
N GLY A 290 -6.09 -19.17 6.74
CA GLY A 290 -7.32 -19.73 7.31
C GLY A 290 -8.40 -18.73 7.75
N GLY A 291 -8.29 -17.46 7.35
CA GLY A 291 -9.29 -16.41 7.62
C GLY A 291 -9.55 -15.48 6.43
N SER A 292 -10.80 -15.09 6.25
CA SER A 292 -11.29 -14.15 5.24
C SER A 292 -12.28 -13.16 5.86
N PHE A 293 -12.75 -12.19 5.09
CA PHE A 293 -13.89 -11.38 5.48
C PHE A 293 -14.70 -11.05 4.24
N TYR A 294 -15.96 -10.71 4.43
CA TYR A 294 -16.85 -10.27 3.37
C TYR A 294 -17.48 -8.92 3.71
N LEU A 295 -17.95 -8.21 2.69
CA LEU A 295 -18.71 -6.99 2.90
C LEU A 295 -20.19 -7.34 3.11
N HIS A 296 -20.77 -6.89 4.21
CA HIS A 296 -22.20 -6.95 4.39
C HIS A 296 -22.88 -5.86 3.54
N VAL A 297 -23.89 -6.25 2.78
CA VAL A 297 -24.66 -5.34 1.94
C VAL A 297 -26.14 -5.63 2.16
N THR A 298 -26.93 -4.57 2.32
CA THR A 298 -28.39 -4.66 2.45
C THR A 298 -29.05 -4.01 1.25
N LEU A 299 -30.07 -4.66 0.69
CA LEU A 299 -30.85 -4.10 -0.41
C LEU A 299 -32.01 -3.25 0.11
N LYS A 300 -32.24 -2.08 -0.50
CA LYS A 300 -33.42 -1.25 -0.16
C LYS A 300 -34.65 -1.76 -0.90
N SER A 301 -35.82 -1.57 -0.29
CA SER A 301 -37.11 -2.11 -0.73
C SER A 301 -37.62 -1.55 -2.08
N ASN A 302 -36.89 -0.60 -2.66
CA ASN A 302 -37.21 0.11 -3.87
C ASN A 302 -35.91 0.63 -4.48
N THR A 303 -35.67 0.30 -5.76
CA THR A 303 -34.58 0.79 -6.62
C THR A 303 -33.21 0.18 -6.41
N THR A 304 -32.34 0.40 -7.40
CA THR A 304 -30.92 0.04 -7.55
C THR A 304 -30.01 0.48 -6.39
N SER A 305 -30.59 1.00 -5.31
CA SER A 305 -29.91 1.51 -4.12
C SER A 305 -29.62 0.38 -3.14
N VAL A 306 -28.44 0.46 -2.55
CA VAL A 306 -27.93 -0.50 -1.58
C VAL A 306 -27.44 0.24 -0.35
N ASP A 307 -27.30 -0.45 0.77
CA ASP A 307 -26.52 0.04 1.91
C ASP A 307 -25.25 -0.79 2.05
N VAL A 308 -24.12 -0.09 2.11
CA VAL A 308 -22.80 -0.69 2.34
C VAL A 308 -22.60 -0.79 3.85
N GLY A 309 -22.67 -2.02 4.37
CA GLY A 309 -22.51 -2.35 5.78
C GLY A 309 -21.05 -2.61 6.18
N PRO A 310 -20.81 -3.21 7.36
CA PRO A 310 -19.47 -3.50 7.85
C PRO A 310 -18.80 -4.65 7.07
N LEU A 311 -17.48 -4.75 7.21
CA LEU A 311 -16.75 -5.99 6.90
C LEU A 311 -16.98 -6.99 8.02
N ILE A 312 -17.34 -8.23 7.67
CA ILE A 312 -17.63 -9.30 8.62
C ILE A 312 -16.55 -10.38 8.49
N PRO A 313 -15.88 -10.76 9.60
CA PRO A 313 -14.91 -11.85 9.58
C PRO A 313 -15.60 -13.17 9.22
N HIS A 314 -14.93 -13.94 8.36
CA HIS A 314 -15.36 -15.26 7.95
C HIS A 314 -14.19 -16.23 8.07
N THR A 315 -14.30 -17.14 9.02
CA THR A 315 -13.33 -18.19 9.25
C THR A 315 -13.97 -19.52 8.93
N ASN A 316 -13.30 -20.34 8.11
CA ASN A 316 -13.75 -21.68 7.72
C ASN A 316 -13.62 -22.66 8.92
N GLY A 317 -14.12 -22.30 10.11
CA GLY A 317 -13.99 -23.06 11.35
C GLY A 317 -12.69 -22.82 12.14
N ASN A 318 -11.77 -21.97 11.67
CA ASN A 318 -10.50 -21.69 12.36
C ASN A 318 -10.62 -20.52 13.34
N LYS A 319 -10.72 -20.83 14.64
CA LYS A 319 -10.83 -19.82 15.72
C LYS A 319 -9.58 -18.94 15.86
N LYS A 320 -8.37 -19.43 15.52
CA LYS A 320 -7.11 -18.67 15.67
C LYS A 320 -6.98 -17.57 14.61
N GLY A 321 -7.51 -17.80 13.41
CA GLY A 321 -7.52 -16.80 12.33
C GLY A 321 -8.54 -15.67 12.53
N VAL A 322 -9.46 -15.77 13.49
CA VAL A 322 -10.50 -14.75 13.73
C VAL A 322 -9.88 -13.44 14.22
N GLN A 323 -9.03 -13.52 15.26
CA GLN A 323 -8.46 -12.34 15.92
C GLN A 323 -7.59 -11.51 14.96
N ASP A 324 -6.79 -12.17 14.12
CA ASP A 324 -5.96 -11.49 13.11
C ASP A 324 -6.80 -10.75 12.08
N ILE A 325 -7.91 -11.37 11.64
CA ILE A 325 -8.82 -10.77 10.68
C ILE A 325 -9.60 -9.61 11.32
N GLU A 326 -10.05 -9.74 12.57
CA GLU A 326 -10.71 -8.66 13.30
C GLU A 326 -9.79 -7.44 13.44
N LYS A 327 -8.54 -7.66 13.83
CA LYS A 327 -7.55 -6.58 13.96
C LYS A 327 -7.23 -5.92 12.62
N LEU A 328 -7.22 -6.69 11.54
CA LEU A 328 -7.12 -6.13 10.20
C LEU A 328 -8.35 -5.29 9.83
N ILE A 329 -9.57 -5.78 10.09
CA ILE A 329 -10.82 -5.02 9.84
C ILE A 329 -10.82 -3.72 10.65
N ASP A 330 -10.42 -3.77 11.93
CA ASP A 330 -10.32 -2.60 12.78
C ASP A 330 -9.28 -1.60 12.27
N THR A 331 -8.17 -2.09 11.72
CA THR A 331 -7.15 -1.25 11.07
C THR A 331 -7.73 -0.56 9.83
N LEU A 332 -8.38 -1.31 8.94
CA LEU A 332 -9.04 -0.75 7.74
C LEU A 332 -10.10 0.30 8.10
N LYS A 333 -10.89 0.04 9.14
CA LYS A 333 -11.95 0.93 9.62
C LYS A 333 -11.42 2.17 10.31
N SER A 334 -10.55 2.02 11.29
CA SER A 334 -10.07 3.12 12.12
C SER A 334 -9.10 4.02 11.36
N LEU A 335 -8.19 3.43 10.58
CA LEU A 335 -7.08 4.11 9.95
C LEU A 335 -7.41 4.59 8.52
N TYR A 336 -8.09 3.75 7.74
CA TYR A 336 -8.38 4.01 6.33
C TYR A 336 -9.85 4.31 6.03
N LYS A 337 -10.72 4.26 7.05
CA LYS A 337 -12.17 4.52 6.98
C LYS A 337 -12.90 3.59 6.01
N ILE A 338 -12.42 2.36 5.85
CA ILE A 338 -13.05 1.31 5.04
C ILE A 338 -13.93 0.43 5.94
N PRO A 339 -15.16 0.07 5.54
CA PRO A 339 -15.77 0.30 4.22
C PRO A 339 -16.47 1.66 4.06
N GLY A 340 -16.49 2.53 5.07
CA GLY A 340 -17.27 3.80 5.05
C GLY A 340 -16.98 4.78 3.90
N ARG A 341 -15.90 4.59 3.13
CA ARG A 341 -15.60 5.37 1.91
C ARG A 341 -16.30 4.86 0.65
N TRP A 342 -16.83 3.65 0.69
CA TRP A 342 -17.54 3.02 -0.41
C TRP A 342 -18.98 3.53 -0.43
N GLN A 343 -19.21 4.56 -1.26
CA GLN A 343 -20.51 5.21 -1.36
C GLN A 343 -21.52 4.26 -2.02
N ALA A 344 -22.59 3.98 -1.27
CA ALA A 344 -23.68 3.10 -1.66
C ALA A 344 -24.26 3.42 -3.05
N ASP A 345 -24.58 4.69 -3.31
CA ASP A 345 -25.20 5.10 -4.56
C ASP A 345 -24.28 4.84 -5.76
N THR A 346 -22.99 5.17 -5.63
CA THR A 346 -21.98 4.91 -6.68
C THR A 346 -21.81 3.42 -6.96
N ILE A 347 -21.81 2.59 -5.90
CA ILE A 347 -21.66 1.13 -6.05
C ILE A 347 -22.89 0.52 -6.71
N GLY A 348 -24.08 0.86 -6.22
CA GLY A 348 -25.33 0.40 -6.81
C GLY A 348 -25.45 0.78 -8.28
N GLU A 349 -25.26 2.06 -8.62
CA GLU A 349 -25.32 2.54 -10.00
C GLU A 349 -24.27 1.86 -10.90
N THR A 350 -23.03 1.74 -10.42
CA THR A 350 -21.95 1.10 -11.17
C THR A 350 -22.24 -0.38 -11.43
N LEU A 351 -22.72 -1.11 -10.42
CA LEU A 351 -23.09 -2.52 -10.57
C LEU A 351 -24.21 -2.67 -11.60
N PHE A 352 -25.28 -1.88 -11.51
CA PHE A 352 -26.40 -1.95 -12.43
C PHE A 352 -25.99 -1.66 -13.87
N ARG A 353 -25.09 -0.68 -14.07
CA ARG A 353 -24.51 -0.41 -15.39
C ARG A 353 -23.73 -1.62 -15.93
N ARG A 354 -22.90 -2.26 -15.09
CA ARG A 354 -22.16 -3.47 -15.48
C ARG A 354 -23.09 -4.63 -15.82
N MET A 355 -24.09 -4.90 -14.98
CA MET A 355 -25.10 -5.93 -15.22
C MET A 355 -25.81 -5.70 -16.55
N ARG A 356 -26.27 -4.47 -16.80
CA ARG A 356 -26.93 -4.11 -18.06
C ARG A 356 -26.01 -4.34 -19.26
N GLN A 357 -24.78 -3.84 -19.23
CA GLN A 357 -23.81 -4.02 -20.33
C GLN A 357 -23.49 -5.49 -20.57
N TYR A 358 -23.33 -6.27 -19.49
CA TYR A 358 -23.00 -7.68 -19.56
C TYR A 358 -24.14 -8.50 -20.18
N LEU A 359 -25.38 -8.25 -19.75
CA LEU A 359 -26.58 -8.90 -20.28
C LEU A 359 -26.90 -8.46 -21.72
N ASP A 360 -26.67 -7.20 -22.08
CA ASP A 360 -26.94 -6.68 -23.44
C ASP A 360 -25.94 -7.22 -24.48
N ASN A 361 -24.69 -7.45 -24.10
CA ASN A 361 -23.67 -8.08 -24.95
C ASN A 361 -23.95 -9.58 -25.19
N GLY A 362 -24.70 -10.24 -24.31
CA GLY A 362 -25.21 -11.60 -24.47
C GLY A 362 -26.52 -11.61 -25.24
N ARG A 363 -26.47 -11.48 -26.57
CA ARG A 363 -27.67 -11.34 -27.41
C ARG A 363 -28.77 -12.38 -27.11
N VAL A 364 -29.98 -11.84 -26.92
CA VAL A 364 -31.28 -12.49 -26.70
C VAL A 364 -31.40 -13.16 -25.33
N ILE A 365 -31.86 -12.41 -24.33
CA ILE A 365 -32.59 -13.03 -23.22
C ILE A 365 -33.96 -13.45 -23.79
N PRO A 366 -34.23 -14.74 -24.04
CA PRO A 366 -35.51 -15.19 -24.53
C PRO A 366 -36.56 -14.97 -23.44
N GLY A 367 -37.67 -14.34 -23.79
CA GLY A 367 -38.84 -14.31 -22.92
C GLY A 367 -39.37 -15.72 -22.70
N GLY A 368 -39.76 -16.06 -21.47
CA GLY A 368 -40.35 -17.36 -21.12
C GLY A 368 -40.12 -17.75 -19.67
N ASN A 369 -40.60 -18.95 -19.29
CA ASN A 369 -40.57 -19.46 -17.91
C ASN A 369 -39.14 -19.72 -17.35
N ASN A 370 -38.09 -19.65 -18.19
CA ASN A 370 -36.70 -19.90 -17.81
C ASN A 370 -35.89 -18.61 -17.54
N LEU A 371 -36.51 -17.44 -17.68
CA LEU A 371 -35.85 -16.13 -17.55
C LEU A 371 -35.02 -15.97 -16.25
N PRO A 372 -35.51 -16.36 -15.04
CA PRO A 372 -34.71 -16.24 -13.82
C PRO A 372 -33.43 -17.09 -13.83
N SER A 373 -33.47 -18.29 -14.41
CA SER A 373 -32.31 -19.19 -14.49
C SER A 373 -31.23 -18.67 -15.44
N GLU A 374 -31.63 -18.09 -16.57
CA GLU A 374 -30.67 -17.51 -17.53
C GLU A 374 -30.00 -16.25 -16.99
N ILE A 375 -30.76 -15.41 -16.30
CA ILE A 375 -30.23 -14.24 -15.60
C ILE A 375 -29.27 -14.69 -14.49
N TYR A 376 -29.63 -15.70 -13.71
CA TYR A 376 -28.75 -16.26 -12.67
C TYR A 376 -27.42 -16.72 -13.25
N ASN A 377 -27.44 -17.56 -14.29
CA ASN A 377 -26.20 -18.09 -14.91
C ASN A 377 -25.31 -16.95 -15.44
N SER A 378 -25.93 -15.94 -16.07
CA SER A 378 -25.20 -14.78 -16.59
C SER A 378 -24.57 -13.95 -15.47
N LEU A 379 -25.30 -13.72 -14.38
CA LEU A 379 -24.80 -12.94 -13.24
C LEU A 379 -23.84 -13.72 -12.36
N GLU A 380 -23.92 -15.04 -12.32
CA GLU A 380 -22.91 -15.92 -11.72
C GLU A 380 -21.58 -15.80 -12.48
N GLN A 381 -21.62 -15.75 -13.82
CA GLN A 381 -20.43 -15.49 -14.63
C GLN A 381 -19.87 -14.07 -14.42
N LEU A 382 -20.73 -13.05 -14.34
CA LEU A 382 -20.29 -11.70 -13.98
C LEU A 382 -19.67 -11.66 -12.58
N LEU A 383 -20.23 -12.40 -11.62
CA LEU A 383 -19.68 -12.52 -10.27
C LEU A 383 -18.28 -13.12 -10.30
N TYR A 384 -18.07 -14.17 -11.10
CA TYR A 384 -16.74 -14.74 -11.32
C TYR A 384 -15.76 -13.69 -11.85
N TYR A 385 -16.13 -12.91 -12.87
CA TYR A 385 -15.28 -11.87 -13.42
C TYR A 385 -14.95 -10.78 -12.39
N LEU A 386 -15.94 -10.28 -11.64
CA LEU A 386 -15.73 -9.29 -10.58
C LEU A 386 -14.74 -9.78 -9.51
N ASP A 387 -14.85 -11.06 -9.12
CA ASP A 387 -14.06 -11.63 -8.02
C ASP A 387 -12.65 -12.07 -8.44
N GLN A 388 -12.50 -12.59 -9.67
CA GLN A 388 -11.26 -13.26 -10.13
C GLN A 388 -10.49 -12.43 -11.16
N GLU A 389 -11.16 -11.74 -12.07
CA GLU A 389 -10.50 -11.00 -13.16
C GLU A 389 -10.34 -9.52 -12.85
N ASP A 390 -11.40 -8.88 -12.35
CA ASP A 390 -11.45 -7.44 -12.08
C ASP A 390 -10.84 -7.07 -10.72
N ARG A 391 -10.81 -8.01 -9.77
CA ARG A 391 -10.23 -7.79 -8.45
C ARG A 391 -8.77 -7.34 -8.61
N GLN A 392 -8.39 -6.27 -7.90
CA GLN A 392 -7.08 -5.59 -7.99
C GLN A 392 -6.86 -4.75 -9.26
N LYS A 393 -7.72 -4.87 -10.28
CA LYS A 393 -7.55 -4.19 -11.57
C LYS A 393 -8.53 -3.05 -11.77
N ASP A 394 -9.78 -3.28 -11.39
CA ASP A 394 -10.90 -2.42 -11.68
C ASP A 394 -11.45 -1.76 -10.40
N PRO A 395 -11.67 -0.43 -10.39
CA PRO A 395 -12.25 0.24 -9.25
C PRO A 395 -13.52 -0.41 -8.70
N LEU A 396 -13.53 -0.55 -7.38
CA LEU A 396 -14.61 -1.01 -6.52
C LEU A 396 -14.99 -2.49 -6.74
N ALA A 397 -14.17 -3.27 -7.45
CA ALA A 397 -14.45 -4.67 -7.74
C ALA A 397 -14.81 -5.48 -6.48
N PHE A 398 -14.13 -5.24 -5.36
CA PHE A 398 -14.45 -5.93 -4.10
C PHE A 398 -15.85 -5.60 -3.59
N ALA A 399 -16.20 -4.32 -3.57
CA ALA A 399 -17.52 -3.89 -3.09
C ALA A 399 -18.62 -4.35 -4.07
N LEU A 400 -18.41 -4.20 -5.37
CA LEU A 400 -19.32 -4.64 -6.43
C LEU A 400 -19.59 -6.14 -6.37
N THR A 401 -18.56 -6.96 -6.10
CA THR A 401 -18.69 -8.41 -5.91
C THR A 401 -19.72 -8.72 -4.83
N TRP A 402 -19.56 -8.16 -3.63
CA TRP A 402 -20.45 -8.45 -2.51
C TRP A 402 -21.83 -7.83 -2.66
N THR A 403 -21.94 -6.70 -3.36
CA THR A 403 -23.24 -6.16 -3.76
C THR A 403 -23.96 -7.08 -4.72
N LEU A 404 -23.29 -7.64 -5.73
CA LEU A 404 -23.89 -8.61 -6.65
C LEU A 404 -24.29 -9.90 -5.93
N VAL A 405 -23.48 -10.38 -4.98
CA VAL A 405 -23.84 -11.52 -4.13
C VAL A 405 -25.15 -11.26 -3.38
N ALA A 406 -25.33 -10.07 -2.79
CA ALA A 406 -26.58 -9.71 -2.11
C ALA A 406 -27.77 -9.72 -3.07
N PHE A 407 -27.63 -9.12 -4.27
CA PHE A 407 -28.68 -9.15 -5.30
C PHE A 407 -29.04 -10.57 -5.75
N ILE A 408 -28.06 -11.42 -6.06
CA ILE A 408 -28.32 -12.80 -6.48
C ILE A 408 -29.06 -13.54 -5.37
N LYS A 409 -28.59 -13.45 -4.12
CA LYS A 409 -29.18 -14.17 -2.99
C LYS A 409 -30.59 -13.72 -2.65
N GLU A 410 -30.87 -12.43 -2.67
CA GLU A 410 -32.14 -11.88 -2.21
C GLU A 410 -33.18 -11.69 -3.33
N GLN A 411 -32.74 -11.45 -4.57
CA GLN A 411 -33.62 -11.07 -5.69
C GLN A 411 -33.69 -12.11 -6.83
N LEU A 412 -32.84 -13.14 -6.84
CA LEU A 412 -32.85 -14.20 -7.87
C LEU A 412 -33.04 -15.61 -7.31
N LEU A 413 -32.23 -16.04 -6.34
CA LEU A 413 -32.30 -17.40 -5.78
C LEU A 413 -33.72 -17.82 -5.34
N PRO A 414 -34.54 -16.95 -4.71
CA PRO A 414 -35.91 -17.31 -4.34
C PRO A 414 -36.85 -17.62 -5.51
N TYR A 415 -36.50 -17.21 -6.73
CA TYR A 415 -37.31 -17.34 -7.94
C TYR A 415 -36.78 -18.42 -8.90
N LEU A 416 -35.72 -19.14 -8.53
CA LEU A 416 -35.22 -20.27 -9.30
C LEU A 416 -36.09 -21.51 -9.07
N PRO A 417 -36.34 -22.33 -10.11
CA PRO A 417 -37.11 -23.57 -9.96
C PRO A 417 -36.42 -24.52 -8.98
N HIS A 418 -37.16 -24.97 -7.95
CA HIS A 418 -36.64 -25.92 -6.97
C HIS A 418 -36.71 -27.37 -7.49
N THR A 419 -35.60 -28.10 -7.38
CA THR A 419 -35.49 -29.50 -7.86
C THR A 419 -36.03 -30.54 -6.88
N ASP A 420 -36.31 -30.18 -5.61
CA ASP A 420 -36.72 -31.12 -4.56
C ASP A 420 -38.21 -31.04 -4.20
N GLU A 421 -38.87 -32.19 -3.99
CA GLU A 421 -40.30 -32.24 -3.64
C GLU A 421 -40.63 -31.68 -2.24
N LYS A 422 -39.64 -31.60 -1.33
CA LYS A 422 -39.82 -31.02 0.02
C LYS A 422 -39.83 -29.49 0.04
N SER A 423 -39.27 -28.83 -0.98
CA SER A 423 -39.30 -27.36 -1.11
C SER A 423 -40.57 -26.84 -1.81
N LYS A 424 -41.26 -27.67 -2.60
CA LYS A 424 -42.58 -27.35 -3.20
C LYS A 424 -43.68 -27.04 -2.18
N GLN A 425 -43.62 -27.62 -0.97
CA GLN A 425 -44.62 -27.34 0.08
C GLN A 425 -44.31 -26.08 0.91
N LYS A 426 -43.05 -25.59 0.91
CA LYS A 426 -42.67 -24.32 1.54
C LYS A 426 -42.80 -23.12 0.59
N SER A 427 -42.67 -23.32 -0.73
CA SER A 427 -42.78 -22.25 -1.73
C SER A 427 -44.19 -21.68 -1.81
N ASN A 428 -45.21 -22.55 -1.80
CA ASN A 428 -46.62 -22.16 -1.92
C ASN A 428 -47.15 -21.25 -0.79
N ALA A 429 -46.47 -21.17 0.36
CA ALA A 429 -46.87 -20.31 1.48
C ALA A 429 -46.13 -18.94 1.52
N ALA A 430 -45.04 -18.80 0.76
CA ALA A 430 -44.26 -17.55 0.67
C ALA A 430 -44.35 -16.87 -0.71
N GLU A 431 -44.87 -17.57 -1.73
CA GLU A 431 -45.00 -17.11 -3.12
C GLU A 431 -46.13 -16.09 -3.37
N ALA A 432 -46.91 -15.72 -2.36
CA ALA A 432 -47.90 -14.65 -2.48
C ALA A 432 -47.30 -13.29 -2.03
N ALA A 433 -46.93 -12.47 -3.01
CA ALA A 433 -46.83 -11.00 -2.94
C ALA A 433 -45.46 -10.31 -2.70
N LYS A 434 -44.33 -10.88 -3.13
CA LYS A 434 -43.17 -10.04 -3.48
C LYS A 434 -42.67 -10.39 -4.86
N GLU A 435 -42.82 -9.47 -5.80
CA GLU A 435 -42.16 -9.54 -7.09
C GLU A 435 -40.68 -9.14 -6.93
N SER A 436 -39.79 -9.78 -7.69
CA SER A 436 -38.38 -9.37 -7.74
C SER A 436 -38.28 -8.01 -8.42
N TYR A 437 -37.76 -7.00 -7.70
CA TYR A 437 -37.51 -5.69 -8.30
C TYR A 437 -36.43 -5.75 -9.37
N LEU A 438 -35.46 -6.67 -9.22
CA LEU A 438 -34.41 -6.87 -10.19
C LEU A 438 -34.96 -7.42 -11.51
N LEU A 439 -35.84 -8.43 -11.46
CA LEU A 439 -36.44 -8.99 -12.68
C LEU A 439 -37.25 -7.91 -13.43
N LYS A 440 -38.06 -7.13 -12.71
CA LYS A 440 -38.80 -5.99 -13.29
C LYS A 440 -37.89 -4.95 -13.93
N GLU A 441 -36.77 -4.64 -13.28
CA GLU A 441 -35.81 -3.66 -13.79
C GLU A 441 -35.07 -4.19 -15.02
N ILE A 442 -34.71 -5.47 -15.04
CA ILE A 442 -34.13 -6.13 -16.22
C ILE A 442 -35.13 -6.13 -17.39
N GLU A 443 -36.40 -6.48 -17.16
CA GLU A 443 -37.45 -6.40 -18.19
C GLU A 443 -37.54 -5.00 -18.82
N ARG A 444 -37.43 -3.94 -18.00
CA ARG A 444 -37.39 -2.55 -18.49
C ARG A 444 -36.17 -2.26 -19.36
N TRP A 445 -35.01 -2.84 -19.09
CA TRP A 445 -33.82 -2.64 -19.93
C TRP A 445 -34.01 -3.14 -21.36
N PHE A 446 -34.95 -4.06 -21.58
CA PHE A 446 -35.25 -4.64 -22.89
C PHE A 446 -36.59 -4.16 -23.48
N SER A 447 -37.20 -3.11 -22.91
CA SER A 447 -38.45 -2.53 -23.42
C SER A 447 -38.27 -1.81 -24.78
N GLU A 448 -39.38 -1.49 -25.46
CA GLU A 448 -39.33 -0.76 -26.74
C GLU A 448 -38.74 0.65 -26.60
N GLU A 449 -38.95 1.33 -25.47
CA GLU A 449 -38.33 2.61 -25.16
C GLU A 449 -36.79 2.49 -25.10
N ALA A 450 -36.27 1.42 -24.50
CA ALA A 450 -34.84 1.17 -24.45
C ALA A 450 -34.24 0.95 -25.86
N ARG A 451 -34.99 0.34 -26.79
CA ARG A 451 -34.57 0.19 -28.20
C ARG A 451 -34.44 1.52 -28.95
N LYS A 452 -35.21 2.56 -28.57
CA LYS A 452 -35.04 3.92 -29.13
C LYS A 452 -33.73 4.56 -28.69
N GLU A 453 -33.32 4.36 -27.43
CA GLU A 453 -32.01 4.83 -26.95
C GLU A 453 -30.84 4.17 -27.70
N VAL A 454 -30.95 2.88 -28.06
CA VAL A 454 -29.92 2.18 -28.85
C VAL A 454 -29.69 2.86 -30.19
N THR A 455 -30.74 3.35 -30.83
CA THR A 455 -30.64 4.09 -32.10
C THR A 455 -29.89 5.41 -31.91
N GLN A 456 -30.17 6.14 -30.82
CA GLN A 456 -29.46 7.38 -30.48
C GLN A 456 -27.98 7.14 -30.14
N ARG A 457 -27.67 6.07 -29.39
CA ARG A 457 -26.28 5.65 -29.10
C ARG A 457 -25.51 5.30 -30.37
N SER A 458 -26.15 4.56 -31.28
CA SER A 458 -25.57 4.17 -32.56
C SER A 458 -25.25 5.38 -33.43
N LYS A 459 -26.18 6.35 -33.50
CA LYS A 459 -25.96 7.63 -34.20
C LYS A 459 -24.75 8.37 -33.62
N ARG A 460 -24.67 8.50 -32.28
CA ARG A 460 -23.54 9.16 -31.63
C ARG A 460 -22.22 8.43 -31.87
N ALA A 461 -22.21 7.10 -31.85
CA ALA A 461 -21.02 6.31 -32.17
C ALA A 461 -20.55 6.56 -33.61
N GLN A 462 -21.47 6.59 -34.57
CA GLN A 462 -21.16 6.91 -35.97
C GLN A 462 -20.63 8.34 -36.14
N GLU A 463 -21.20 9.32 -35.44
CA GLU A 463 -20.67 10.69 -35.41
C GLU A 463 -19.22 10.71 -34.92
N LEU A 464 -18.90 9.99 -33.84
CA LEU A 464 -17.54 9.90 -33.32
C LEU A 464 -16.58 9.19 -34.29
N LEU A 465 -17.03 8.11 -34.94
CA LEU A 465 -16.25 7.39 -35.95
C LEU A 465 -15.98 8.22 -37.21
N SER A 466 -16.83 9.21 -37.49
CA SER A 466 -16.62 10.13 -38.61
C SER A 466 -15.57 11.22 -38.32
N ILE A 467 -15.11 11.37 -37.07
CA ILE A 467 -14.06 12.32 -36.71
C ILE A 467 -12.74 11.80 -37.27
N PRO A 468 -12.03 12.56 -38.14
CA PRO A 468 -10.75 12.16 -38.67
C PRO A 468 -9.76 11.89 -37.54
N THR A 469 -9.23 10.67 -37.48
CA THR A 469 -8.05 10.40 -36.68
C THR A 469 -6.85 10.67 -37.58
N ASN A 470 -6.01 11.64 -37.21
CA ASN A 470 -4.71 11.80 -37.87
C ASN A 470 -3.88 10.56 -37.51
N VAL A 471 -4.02 9.51 -38.32
CA VAL A 471 -3.02 8.45 -38.36
C VAL A 471 -1.77 9.12 -38.92
N VAL A 472 -0.80 9.38 -38.06
CA VAL A 472 0.55 9.70 -38.51
C VAL A 472 1.03 8.41 -39.17
N ASP A 473 0.92 8.34 -40.50
CA ASP A 473 1.62 7.33 -41.29
C ASP A 473 3.11 7.54 -41.02
N HIS A 474 3.66 6.74 -40.10
CA HIS A 474 5.09 6.47 -40.10
C HIS A 474 5.34 5.57 -41.31
N ASP A 475 5.45 6.21 -42.47
CA ASP A 475 5.86 5.57 -43.71
C ASP A 475 7.33 5.15 -43.57
N MET A 476 7.53 3.98 -42.96
CA MET A 476 8.73 3.19 -43.08
C MET A 476 8.70 2.49 -44.43
N ARG A 477 9.03 3.24 -45.49
CA ARG A 477 9.66 2.72 -46.69
C ARG A 477 10.77 3.67 -47.12
N GLY A 478 12.00 3.30 -46.80
CA GLY A 478 13.11 3.70 -47.63
C GLY A 478 12.92 3.12 -49.03
N THR A 479 13.23 3.91 -50.06
CA THR A 479 14.19 3.57 -51.12
C THR A 479 14.29 4.73 -52.11
N ASP A 480 15.53 5.19 -52.28
CA ASP A 480 16.16 5.74 -53.49
C ASP A 480 15.51 6.93 -54.23
N GLN A 481 16.09 8.12 -54.03
CA GLN A 481 16.89 8.82 -55.05
C GLN A 481 17.81 9.88 -54.45
#